data_AF-A0A843YM53-F1
#
_entry.id   AF-A0A843YM53-F1
#
_cell.length_a   1.000
_cell.length_b   1.000
_cell.length_c   1.000
_cell.angle_alpha   90.00
_cell.angle_beta   90.00
_cell.angle_gamma   90.00
#
_symmetry.space_group_name_H-M   'P 1'
#
loop_
_entity.id
_entity.type
_entity.pdbx_description
1 polymer ?
#
loop_
_entity_poly.entity_id
_entity_poly.type
_entity_poly.pdbx_seq_one_letter_code
_entity_poly.pdbx_strand_id
1 'polypeptide(L)'
;MGKARIATGILLVTLVTGAMGYTIASAVLTYQDLGFGAEIDFAYIAQNYMAILDRRPEDAQLIHLIIGSFAAAGLMLSLALSGSALTRFGQTHWQSAREMKANGFFGAPGTGFILGKLGTPGSRANYICSKVFPHALIVAPTGRGKTTGFVIPNLLTWQGSAVTLDVKGECFEATARHREAQGDKVYRFAPTDWEGKRTHRYNPLLRIFEQKDPARQQMELQLLATLFLQSDNDRVQGLLKGGIDLFVAAGLLAFQRKR
;
A
#
# COMPACT_ATOMS: atom_id res chain seq x y z
N MET A 1 -15.11 -6.44 1.17
CA MET A 1 -16.48 -6.56 0.59
C MET A 1 -17.21 -5.22 0.71
N GLY A 2 -17.82 -4.71 -0.35
CA GLY A 2 -18.55 -3.42 -0.29
C GLY A 2 -19.84 -3.53 0.54
N LYS A 3 -20.17 -2.50 1.33
CA LYS A 3 -21.36 -2.44 2.20
C LYS A 3 -22.66 -2.87 1.49
N ALA A 4 -22.78 -2.52 0.20
CA ALA A 4 -23.90 -2.93 -0.65
C ALA A 4 -24.05 -4.45 -0.78
N ARG A 5 -22.94 -5.20 -0.96
CA ARG A 5 -23.00 -6.67 -1.12
C ARG A 5 -23.42 -7.38 0.17
N ILE A 6 -23.04 -6.84 1.32
CA ILE A 6 -23.44 -7.38 2.63
C ILE A 6 -24.93 -7.13 2.84
N ALA A 7 -25.41 -5.91 2.57
CA ALA A 7 -26.84 -5.59 2.64
C ALA A 7 -27.68 -6.48 1.71
N THR A 8 -27.22 -6.72 0.47
CA THR A 8 -27.89 -7.65 -0.46
C THR A 8 -27.89 -9.08 0.08
N GLY A 9 -26.79 -9.56 0.67
CA GLY A 9 -26.73 -10.88 1.28
C GLY A 9 -27.70 -11.06 2.46
N ILE A 10 -27.81 -10.05 3.33
CA ILE A 10 -28.77 -10.06 4.45
C ILE A 10 -30.21 -10.11 3.94
N LEU A 11 -30.54 -9.29 2.96
CA LEU A 11 -31.87 -9.26 2.37
C LEU A 11 -32.24 -10.60 1.70
N LEU A 12 -31.33 -11.19 0.92
CA LEU A 12 -31.58 -12.47 0.24
C LEU A 12 -31.82 -13.62 1.23
N VAL A 13 -31.00 -13.75 2.27
CA VAL A 13 -31.17 -14.82 3.26
C VAL A 13 -32.49 -14.66 4.02
N THR A 14 -32.83 -13.43 4.42
CA THR A 14 -34.10 -13.14 5.13
C THR A 14 -35.32 -13.45 4.27
N LEU A 15 -35.26 -13.15 2.97
CA LEU A 15 -36.35 -13.46 2.03
C LEU A 15 -36.50 -14.97 1.81
N VAL A 16 -35.39 -15.70 1.66
CA VAL A 16 -35.42 -17.16 1.48
C VAL A 16 -35.98 -17.86 2.71
N THR A 17 -35.56 -17.48 3.92
CA THR A 17 -36.11 -18.09 5.13
C THR A 17 -37.56 -17.67 5.36
N GLY A 18 -37.94 -16.42 5.06
CA GLY A 18 -39.34 -16.00 5.08
C GLY A 18 -40.22 -16.82 4.12
N ALA A 19 -39.72 -17.13 2.92
CA ALA A 19 -40.39 -18.02 1.98
C ALA A 19 -40.51 -19.47 2.50
N MET A 20 -39.49 -19.98 3.21
CA MET A 20 -39.60 -21.27 3.92
C MET A 20 -40.64 -21.23 5.04
N GLY A 21 -40.73 -20.10 5.77
CA GLY A 21 -41.80 -19.89 6.75
C GLY A 21 -43.18 -19.92 6.09
N TYR A 22 -43.31 -19.34 4.90
CA TYR A 22 -44.56 -19.35 4.13
C TYR A 22 -44.96 -20.77 3.67
N THR A 23 -44.01 -21.58 3.21
CA THR A 23 -44.31 -22.97 2.81
C THR A 23 -44.73 -23.82 4.00
N ILE A 24 -44.11 -23.62 5.17
CA ILE A 24 -44.49 -24.31 6.41
C ILE A 24 -45.87 -23.84 6.89
N ALA A 25 -46.15 -22.54 6.87
CA ALA A 25 -47.47 -22.02 7.22
C ALA A 25 -48.56 -22.58 6.32
N SER A 26 -48.28 -22.72 5.01
CA SER A 26 -49.20 -23.34 4.04
C SER A 26 -49.46 -24.81 4.36
N ALA A 27 -48.42 -25.57 4.71
CA ALA A 27 -48.56 -26.97 5.10
C ALA A 27 -49.36 -27.15 6.40
N VAL A 28 -49.09 -26.32 7.41
CA VAL A 28 -49.78 -26.35 8.71
C VAL A 28 -51.27 -26.09 8.53
N LEU A 29 -51.63 -25.04 7.78
CA LEU A 29 -53.02 -24.68 7.55
C LEU A 29 -53.76 -25.75 6.74
N THR A 30 -53.11 -26.30 5.71
CA THR A 30 -53.67 -27.40 4.90
C THR A 30 -53.96 -28.63 5.77
N TYR A 31 -53.04 -29.04 6.63
CA TYR A 31 -53.24 -30.21 7.48
C TYR A 31 -54.22 -29.97 8.63
N GLN A 32 -54.38 -28.73 9.09
CA GLN A 32 -55.43 -28.35 10.04
C GLN A 32 -56.83 -28.44 9.42
N ASP A 33 -56.99 -27.97 8.17
CA ASP A 33 -58.29 -27.94 7.50
C ASP A 33 -58.68 -29.30 6.87
N LEU A 34 -57.71 -30.04 6.31
CA LEU A 34 -57.97 -31.22 5.47
C LEU A 34 -57.37 -32.53 6.03
N GLY A 35 -56.61 -32.46 7.11
CA GLY A 35 -55.95 -33.62 7.73
C GLY A 35 -54.62 -33.99 7.09
N PHE A 36 -53.91 -34.92 7.76
CA PHE A 36 -52.58 -35.36 7.34
C PHE A 36 -52.65 -36.19 6.05
N GLY A 37 -51.88 -35.81 5.03
CA GLY A 37 -51.87 -36.47 3.71
C GLY A 37 -52.58 -35.71 2.59
N ALA A 38 -53.19 -34.56 2.88
CA ALA A 38 -53.72 -33.64 1.88
C ALA A 38 -52.60 -33.01 1.03
N GLU A 39 -52.89 -32.72 -0.25
CA GLU A 39 -51.98 -31.95 -1.10
C GLU A 39 -51.92 -30.50 -0.64
N ILE A 40 -50.70 -29.97 -0.47
CA ILE A 40 -50.48 -28.60 -0.01
C ILE A 40 -50.64 -27.63 -1.17
N ASP A 41 -51.64 -26.75 -1.08
CA ASP A 41 -51.78 -25.61 -1.99
C ASP A 41 -50.98 -24.41 -1.47
N PHE A 42 -49.78 -24.23 -2.03
CA PHE A 42 -48.92 -23.09 -1.70
C PHE A 42 -49.47 -21.74 -2.17
N ALA A 43 -50.50 -21.68 -3.02
CA ALA A 43 -51.10 -20.43 -3.44
C ALA A 43 -52.25 -19.98 -2.53
N TYR A 44 -52.80 -20.89 -1.73
CA TYR A 44 -54.00 -20.66 -0.92
C TYR A 44 -53.89 -19.43 -0.02
N ILE A 45 -52.80 -19.32 0.76
CA ILE A 45 -52.58 -18.18 1.67
C ILE A 45 -52.48 -16.87 0.89
N ALA A 46 -51.72 -16.84 -0.20
CA ALA A 46 -51.53 -15.63 -1.01
C ALA A 46 -52.83 -15.17 -1.69
N GLN A 47 -53.64 -16.10 -2.19
CA GLN A 47 -54.90 -15.80 -2.88
C GLN A 47 -56.01 -15.37 -1.91
N ASN A 48 -56.03 -15.93 -0.70
CA ASN A 48 -57.11 -15.73 0.26
C ASN A 48 -56.70 -14.86 1.46
N TYR A 49 -55.55 -14.20 1.40
CA TYR A 49 -54.95 -13.49 2.54
C TYR A 49 -55.92 -12.53 3.24
N MET A 50 -56.62 -11.68 2.48
CA MET A 50 -57.58 -10.71 3.04
C MET A 50 -58.77 -11.41 3.70
N ALA A 51 -59.25 -12.52 3.12
CA ALA A 51 -60.34 -13.30 3.69
C ALA A 51 -59.93 -14.02 4.99
N ILE A 52 -58.68 -14.46 5.08
CA ILE A 52 -58.11 -15.07 6.29
C ILE A 52 -58.01 -14.02 7.41
N LEU A 53 -57.52 -12.81 7.11
CA LEU A 53 -57.44 -11.71 8.09
C LEU A 53 -58.79 -11.36 8.72
N ASP A 54 -59.85 -11.30 7.90
CA ASP A 54 -61.17 -10.85 8.36
C ASP A 54 -61.97 -11.97 9.03
N ARG A 55 -61.84 -13.23 8.57
CA ARG A 55 -62.72 -14.34 8.99
C ARG A 55 -62.05 -15.36 9.90
N ARG A 56 -60.73 -15.45 9.88
CA ARG A 56 -59.95 -16.43 10.66
C ARG A 56 -58.73 -15.75 11.32
N PRO A 57 -58.96 -14.89 12.32
CA PRO A 57 -57.90 -14.08 12.92
C PRO A 57 -56.84 -14.93 13.65
N GLU A 58 -57.22 -16.10 14.18
CA GLU A 58 -56.28 -17.02 14.83
C GLU A 58 -55.32 -17.66 13.81
N ASP A 59 -55.83 -18.09 12.64
CA ASP A 59 -55.02 -18.62 11.55
C ASP A 59 -54.09 -17.54 10.98
N ALA A 60 -54.57 -16.30 10.87
CA ALA A 60 -53.75 -15.15 10.46
C ALA A 60 -52.58 -14.92 11.43
N GLN A 61 -52.84 -14.95 12.74
CA GLN A 61 -51.80 -14.81 13.76
C GLN A 61 -50.77 -15.95 13.67
N LEU A 62 -51.23 -17.19 13.45
CA LEU A 62 -50.35 -18.35 13.28
C LEU A 62 -49.45 -18.21 12.05
N ILE A 63 -50.00 -17.80 10.91
CA ILE A 63 -49.25 -17.56 9.66
C ILE A 63 -48.18 -16.49 9.88
N HIS A 64 -48.54 -15.35 10.50
CA HIS A 64 -47.59 -14.26 10.78
C HIS A 64 -46.49 -14.69 11.76
N LEU A 65 -46.83 -15.49 12.76
CA LEU A 65 -45.86 -16.01 13.73
C LEU A 65 -44.86 -16.96 13.06
N ILE A 66 -45.32 -17.87 12.20
CA ILE A 66 -44.45 -18.80 11.47
C ILE A 66 -43.56 -18.04 10.49
N ILE A 67 -44.12 -17.20 9.61
CA ILE A 67 -43.33 -16.44 8.63
C ILE A 67 -42.38 -15.48 9.33
N GLY A 68 -42.86 -14.76 10.35
CA GLY A 68 -42.08 -13.81 11.13
C GLY A 68 -40.93 -14.46 11.89
N SER A 69 -41.14 -15.62 12.50
CA SER A 69 -40.08 -16.35 13.22
C SER A 69 -38.99 -16.88 12.29
N PHE A 70 -39.35 -17.40 11.12
CA PHE A 70 -38.39 -17.82 10.10
C PHE A 70 -37.64 -16.65 9.46
N ALA A 71 -38.32 -15.54 9.19
CA ALA A 71 -37.68 -14.31 8.71
C ALA A 71 -36.71 -13.75 9.77
N ALA A 72 -37.12 -13.70 11.03
CA ALA A 72 -36.28 -13.25 12.14
C ALA A 72 -35.07 -14.17 12.35
N ALA A 73 -35.26 -15.49 12.30
CA ALA A 73 -34.17 -16.46 12.39
C ALA A 73 -33.17 -16.33 11.24
N GLY A 74 -33.65 -16.14 9.99
CA GLY A 74 -32.79 -15.90 8.84
C GLY A 74 -32.03 -14.57 8.90
N LEU A 75 -32.69 -13.52 9.39
CA LEU A 75 -32.03 -12.23 9.64
C LEU A 75 -30.92 -12.38 10.69
N MET A 76 -31.20 -13.05 11.82
CA MET A 76 -30.20 -13.29 12.87
C MET A 76 -29.04 -14.15 12.37
N LEU A 77 -29.32 -15.22 11.61
CA LEU A 77 -28.30 -16.06 11.00
C LEU A 77 -27.43 -15.26 10.02
N SER A 78 -28.04 -14.42 9.17
CA SER A 78 -27.31 -13.61 8.21
C SER A 78 -26.45 -12.53 8.88
N LEU A 79 -26.92 -11.93 9.97
CA LEU A 79 -26.14 -11.00 10.78
C LEU A 79 -24.95 -11.71 11.46
N ALA A 80 -25.17 -12.91 12.01
CA ALA A 80 -24.11 -13.72 12.62
C ALA A 80 -23.03 -14.13 11.60
N LEU A 81 -23.44 -14.51 10.38
CA LEU A 81 -22.53 -14.89 9.30
C LEU A 81 -21.87 -13.68 8.62
N SER A 82 -22.51 -12.51 8.61
CA SER A 82 -21.92 -11.29 8.06
C SER A 82 -20.75 -10.78 8.91
N GLY A 83 -20.78 -11.04 10.23
CA GLY A 83 -19.69 -10.70 11.14
C GLY A 83 -18.46 -11.61 11.04
N SER A 84 -18.60 -12.82 10.45
CA SER A 84 -17.51 -13.82 10.37
C SER A 84 -16.74 -13.80 9.04
N ALA A 85 -17.12 -12.93 8.09
CA ALA A 85 -16.38 -12.74 6.85
C ALA A 85 -15.03 -12.05 7.10
N LEU A 86 -14.01 -12.88 7.42
CA LEU A 86 -12.57 -12.69 7.24
C LEU A 86 -12.14 -11.29 6.76
N THR A 87 -12.21 -10.29 7.64
CA THR A 87 -11.70 -8.93 7.36
C THR A 87 -10.97 -8.30 8.54
N ARG A 88 -10.58 -9.10 9.55
CA ARG A 88 -9.82 -8.61 10.71
C ARG A 88 -8.44 -8.02 10.35
N PHE A 89 -7.89 -8.39 9.18
CA PHE A 89 -6.53 -8.02 8.77
C PHE A 89 -6.45 -7.34 7.39
N GLY A 90 -7.59 -6.87 6.85
CA GLY A 90 -7.66 -6.31 5.50
C GLY A 90 -7.61 -7.37 4.39
N GLN A 91 -8.05 -7.00 3.20
CA GLN A 91 -7.98 -7.85 2.00
C GLN A 91 -6.88 -7.28 1.11
N THR A 92 -5.89 -8.10 0.73
CA THR A 92 -4.90 -7.75 -0.29
C THR A 92 -5.31 -8.36 -1.62
N HIS A 93 -5.46 -7.54 -2.64
CA HIS A 93 -5.65 -8.00 -4.01
C HIS A 93 -4.80 -7.19 -4.98
N TRP A 94 -4.54 -7.77 -6.15
CA TRP A 94 -3.92 -7.05 -7.24
C TRP A 94 -4.86 -5.96 -7.76
N GLN A 95 -4.38 -4.72 -7.81
CA GLN A 95 -5.17 -3.64 -8.35
C GLN A 95 -5.50 -3.88 -9.83
N SER A 96 -6.77 -3.72 -10.18
CA SER A 96 -7.23 -3.60 -11.55
C SER A 96 -6.74 -2.28 -12.17
N ALA A 97 -6.69 -2.21 -13.50
CA ALA A 97 -6.33 -0.97 -14.20
C ALA A 97 -7.23 0.22 -13.81
N ARG A 98 -8.52 -0.03 -13.51
CA ARG A 98 -9.45 1.00 -13.04
C ARG A 98 -9.06 1.53 -11.65
N GLU A 99 -8.70 0.63 -10.73
CA GLU A 99 -8.23 1.01 -9.40
C GLU A 99 -6.89 1.74 -9.47
N MET A 100 -5.96 1.28 -10.31
CA MET A 100 -4.68 1.97 -10.53
C MET A 100 -4.88 3.39 -11.06
N LYS A 101 -5.80 3.58 -12.02
CA LYS A 101 -6.17 4.90 -12.53
C LYS A 101 -6.77 5.79 -11.43
N ALA A 102 -7.71 5.26 -10.65
CA ALA A 102 -8.34 5.99 -9.55
C ALA A 102 -7.34 6.39 -8.46
N ASN A 103 -6.32 5.56 -8.22
CA ASN A 103 -5.24 5.81 -7.28
C ASN A 103 -4.10 6.66 -7.87
N GLY A 104 -4.25 7.16 -9.10
CA GLY A 104 -3.28 8.07 -9.70
C GLY A 104 -1.95 7.42 -10.14
N PHE A 105 -1.94 6.11 -10.38
CA PHE A 105 -0.72 5.41 -10.81
C PHE A 105 -0.37 5.60 -12.29
N PHE A 106 -1.26 6.18 -13.09
CA PHE A 106 -0.99 6.44 -14.50
C PHE A 106 -0.63 7.91 -14.71
N GLY A 107 0.56 8.13 -15.23
CA GLY A 107 1.08 9.45 -15.56
C GLY A 107 2.20 9.34 -16.59
N ALA A 108 2.53 10.48 -17.22
CA ALA A 108 3.70 10.54 -18.08
C ALA A 108 4.98 10.25 -17.27
N PRO A 109 6.01 9.64 -17.89
CA PRO A 109 7.34 9.53 -17.29
C PRO A 109 7.81 10.88 -16.71
N GLY A 110 8.38 10.86 -15.50
CA GLY A 110 8.85 12.07 -14.82
C GLY A 110 7.79 12.83 -14.01
N THR A 111 6.51 12.47 -14.11
CA THR A 111 5.47 13.03 -13.21
C THR A 111 5.65 12.56 -11.76
N GLY A 112 6.31 11.44 -11.56
CA GLY A 112 6.63 10.84 -10.28
C GLY A 112 7.62 9.70 -10.52
N PHE A 113 7.80 8.87 -9.52
CA PHE A 113 8.76 7.79 -9.59
C PHE A 113 8.17 6.60 -10.36
N ILE A 114 8.89 6.13 -11.38
CA ILE A 114 8.45 5.02 -12.24
C ILE A 114 8.67 3.71 -11.49
N LEU A 115 7.59 3.00 -11.22
CA LEU A 115 7.57 1.68 -10.58
C LEU A 115 7.63 0.54 -11.59
N GLY A 116 7.09 0.74 -12.80
CA GLY A 116 7.06 -0.29 -13.83
C GLY A 116 6.23 0.12 -15.05
N LYS A 117 5.87 -0.88 -15.86
CA LYS A 117 5.06 -0.74 -17.07
C LYS A 117 4.07 -1.89 -17.16
N LEU A 118 2.82 -1.60 -17.56
CA LEU A 118 1.76 -2.61 -17.65
C LEU A 118 1.87 -3.58 -18.84
N GLY A 119 2.93 -3.48 -19.63
CA GLY A 119 3.14 -4.33 -20.80
C GLY A 119 4.63 -4.52 -21.07
N THR A 120 4.94 -5.15 -22.19
CA THR A 120 6.33 -5.39 -22.61
C THR A 120 7.09 -4.07 -22.80
N PRO A 121 8.43 -4.06 -22.69
CA PRO A 121 9.23 -2.85 -22.82
C PRO A 121 8.93 -2.03 -24.09
N GLY A 122 8.75 -2.69 -25.23
CA GLY A 122 8.45 -2.05 -26.52
C GLY A 122 6.97 -1.69 -26.76
N SER A 123 6.06 -2.08 -25.86
CA SER A 123 4.63 -1.78 -26.03
C SER A 123 4.31 -0.30 -25.76
N ARG A 124 3.13 0.15 -26.20
CA ARG A 124 2.57 1.47 -25.81
C ARG A 124 1.81 1.44 -24.47
N ALA A 125 2.01 0.39 -23.67
CA ALA A 125 1.35 0.26 -22.38
C ALA A 125 1.77 1.39 -21.42
N ASN A 126 0.87 1.77 -20.52
CA ASN A 126 1.10 2.84 -19.56
C ASN A 126 2.24 2.48 -18.60
N TYR A 127 3.04 3.50 -18.27
CA TYR A 127 3.92 3.45 -17.11
C TYR A 127 3.11 3.53 -15.83
N ILE A 128 3.62 2.86 -14.81
CA ILE A 128 3.11 2.91 -13.44
C ILE A 128 4.01 3.89 -12.70
N CYS A 129 3.47 5.04 -12.35
CA CYS A 129 4.19 6.13 -11.68
C CYS A 129 3.55 6.40 -10.33
N SER A 130 4.36 6.61 -9.29
CA SER A 130 3.88 7.00 -7.97
C SER A 130 4.27 8.44 -7.67
N LYS A 131 3.26 9.28 -7.37
CA LYS A 131 3.45 10.59 -6.73
C LYS A 131 3.20 10.56 -5.22
N VAL A 132 2.47 9.54 -4.77
CA VAL A 132 1.93 9.47 -3.41
C VAL A 132 2.88 8.73 -2.47
N PHE A 133 3.55 7.69 -2.97
CA PHE A 133 4.51 6.91 -2.20
C PHE A 133 5.93 7.40 -2.51
N PRO A 134 6.61 8.06 -1.56
CA PRO A 134 7.92 8.67 -1.78
C PRO A 134 9.08 7.66 -1.75
N HIS A 135 8.83 6.43 -1.31
CA HIS A 135 9.83 5.40 -1.11
C HIS A 135 9.39 4.08 -1.74
N ALA A 136 10.36 3.35 -2.30
CA ALA A 136 10.13 2.04 -2.90
C ALA A 136 11.28 1.08 -2.53
N LEU A 137 10.92 -0.15 -2.20
CA LEU A 137 11.85 -1.28 -2.07
C LEU A 137 11.74 -2.15 -3.32
N ILE A 138 12.85 -2.38 -4.01
CA ILE A 138 12.91 -3.36 -5.09
C ILE A 138 13.72 -4.56 -4.65
N VAL A 139 13.10 -5.72 -4.80
CA VAL A 139 13.74 -7.01 -4.64
C VAL A 139 13.87 -7.66 -6.00
N ALA A 140 15.11 -7.85 -6.46
CA ALA A 140 15.40 -8.54 -7.71
C ALA A 140 16.75 -9.28 -7.60
N PRO A 141 16.87 -10.50 -8.13
CA PRO A 141 18.16 -11.19 -8.22
C PRO A 141 19.17 -10.43 -9.10
N THR A 142 20.45 -10.77 -8.97
CA THR A 142 21.50 -10.24 -9.84
C THR A 142 21.21 -10.52 -11.32
N GLY A 143 21.48 -9.54 -12.18
CA GLY A 143 21.25 -9.67 -13.62
C GLY A 143 19.78 -9.60 -14.08
N ARG A 144 18.80 -9.41 -13.18
CA ARG A 144 17.37 -9.32 -13.53
C ARG A 144 16.89 -7.90 -13.86
N GLY A 145 17.81 -7.00 -14.18
CA GLY A 145 17.47 -5.67 -14.69
C GLY A 145 17.03 -4.65 -13.63
N LYS A 146 17.45 -4.79 -12.36
CA LYS A 146 17.21 -3.73 -11.34
C LYS A 146 17.75 -2.37 -11.81
N THR A 147 18.97 -2.35 -12.36
CA THR A 147 19.58 -1.12 -12.86
C THR A 147 18.89 -0.63 -14.13
N THR A 148 18.78 -1.49 -15.15
CA THR A 148 18.28 -1.12 -16.48
C THR A 148 16.77 -0.91 -16.55
N GLY A 149 15.99 -1.65 -15.77
CA GLY A 149 14.52 -1.61 -15.77
C GLY A 149 13.93 -0.59 -14.81
N PHE A 150 14.72 -0.06 -13.87
CA PHE A 150 14.21 0.87 -12.87
C PHE A 150 15.15 2.05 -12.55
N VAL A 151 16.41 1.79 -12.20
CA VAL A 151 17.31 2.89 -11.76
C VAL A 151 17.58 3.86 -12.89
N ILE A 152 18.04 3.36 -14.05
CA ILE A 152 18.33 4.18 -15.23
C ILE A 152 17.07 4.91 -15.74
N PRO A 153 15.91 4.26 -15.93
CA PRO A 153 14.68 4.95 -16.32
C PRO A 153 14.29 6.09 -15.38
N ASN A 154 14.40 5.88 -14.06
CA ASN A 154 14.10 6.94 -13.10
C ASN A 154 15.12 8.07 -13.19
N LEU A 155 16.42 7.79 -13.30
CA LEU A 155 17.43 8.84 -13.48
C LEU A 155 17.22 9.66 -14.76
N LEU A 156 16.78 9.03 -15.86
CA LEU A 156 16.53 9.74 -17.12
C LEU A 156 15.25 10.58 -17.11
N THR A 157 14.28 10.25 -16.25
CA THR A 157 12.94 10.87 -16.29
C THR A 157 12.62 11.74 -15.09
N TRP A 158 13.29 11.52 -13.96
CA TRP A 158 13.10 12.28 -12.75
C TRP A 158 13.53 13.73 -12.93
N GLN A 159 12.66 14.67 -12.57
CA GLN A 159 12.91 16.10 -12.77
C GLN A 159 13.61 16.78 -11.60
N GLY A 160 13.74 16.10 -10.46
CA GLY A 160 14.44 16.62 -9.28
C GLY A 160 15.92 16.26 -9.25
N SER A 161 16.61 16.70 -8.19
CA SER A 161 17.96 16.24 -7.89
C SER A 161 17.98 14.75 -7.52
N ALA A 162 19.06 14.07 -7.85
CA ALA A 162 19.28 12.67 -7.53
C ALA A 162 20.67 12.46 -6.92
N VAL A 163 20.74 11.63 -5.88
CA VAL A 163 21.99 11.09 -5.35
C VAL A 163 21.93 9.58 -5.54
N THR A 164 22.92 9.01 -6.22
CA THR A 164 22.91 7.59 -6.61
C THR A 164 24.18 6.91 -6.13
N LEU A 165 24.02 5.86 -5.33
CA LEU A 165 25.10 4.93 -5.03
C LEU A 165 25.29 3.99 -6.23
N ASP A 166 26.29 4.30 -7.05
CA ASP A 166 26.59 3.58 -8.28
C ASP A 166 27.94 2.86 -8.18
N VAL A 167 27.92 1.67 -7.56
CA VAL A 167 29.13 0.88 -7.29
C VAL A 167 29.88 0.51 -8.58
N LYS A 168 29.16 0.34 -9.70
CA LYS A 168 29.75 -0.08 -10.98
C LYS A 168 30.02 1.08 -11.95
N GLY A 169 29.45 2.26 -11.71
CA GLY A 169 29.52 3.40 -12.62
C GLY A 169 28.56 3.32 -13.82
N GLU A 170 27.73 2.27 -13.93
CA GLU A 170 26.85 2.04 -15.08
C GLU A 170 25.71 3.07 -15.16
N CYS A 171 25.23 3.55 -14.01
CA CYS A 171 24.18 4.56 -13.97
C CYS A 171 24.73 5.90 -14.43
N PHE A 172 25.94 6.26 -13.97
CA PHE A 172 26.60 7.50 -14.37
C PHE A 172 26.86 7.53 -15.88
N GLU A 173 27.49 6.49 -16.43
CA GLU A 173 27.79 6.42 -17.87
C GLU A 173 26.53 6.46 -18.74
N ALA A 174 25.45 5.81 -18.29
CA ALA A 174 24.19 5.78 -19.05
C ALA A 174 23.41 7.10 -18.99
N THR A 175 23.54 7.89 -17.93
CA THR A 175 22.57 8.98 -17.64
C THR A 175 23.18 10.37 -17.51
N ALA A 176 24.48 10.50 -17.23
CA ALA A 176 25.13 11.78 -16.94
C ALA A 176 24.90 12.82 -18.05
N ARG A 177 25.14 12.46 -19.32
CA ARG A 177 24.94 13.37 -20.45
C ARG A 177 23.50 13.83 -20.61
N HIS A 178 22.55 12.96 -20.33
CA HIS A 178 21.12 13.30 -20.43
C HIS A 178 20.71 14.28 -19.34
N ARG A 179 21.15 14.04 -18.10
CA ARG A 179 20.94 14.93 -16.96
C ARG A 179 21.56 16.31 -17.20
N GLU A 180 22.80 16.34 -17.68
CA GLU A 180 23.48 17.60 -18.04
C GLU A 180 22.73 18.36 -19.13
N ALA A 181 22.23 17.66 -20.16
CA ALA A 181 21.39 18.26 -21.21
C ALA A 181 20.04 18.78 -20.70
N GLN A 182 19.52 18.26 -19.58
CA GLN A 182 18.35 18.79 -18.88
C GLN A 182 18.67 20.00 -17.98
N GLY A 183 19.95 20.39 -17.88
CA GLY A 183 20.40 21.54 -17.08
C GLY A 183 20.92 21.19 -15.69
N ASP A 184 21.07 19.91 -15.36
CA ASP A 184 21.63 19.51 -14.08
C ASP A 184 23.14 19.74 -14.00
N LYS A 185 23.63 20.07 -12.80
CA LYS A 185 25.04 19.94 -12.46
C LYS A 185 25.32 18.48 -12.07
N VAL A 186 26.13 17.80 -12.88
CA VAL A 186 26.39 16.37 -12.72
C VAL A 186 27.76 16.15 -12.09
N TYR A 187 27.80 15.48 -10.93
CA TYR A 187 29.02 15.16 -10.22
C TYR A 187 29.18 13.64 -10.05
N ARG A 188 30.41 13.16 -10.20
CA ARG A 188 30.84 11.77 -9.92
C ARG A 188 31.89 11.78 -8.84
N PHE A 189 31.64 11.14 -7.71
CA PHE A 189 32.64 10.89 -6.68
C PHE A 189 32.98 9.39 -6.65
N ALA A 190 34.14 9.04 -7.20
CA ALA A 190 34.66 7.69 -7.31
C ALA A 190 36.14 7.68 -6.89
N PRO A 191 36.43 7.84 -5.59
CA PRO A 191 37.81 8.02 -5.10
C PRO A 191 38.72 6.82 -5.32
N THR A 192 38.14 5.64 -5.59
CA THR A 192 38.85 4.38 -5.85
C THR A 192 38.94 4.01 -7.33
N ASP A 193 38.55 4.91 -8.23
CA ASP A 193 38.74 4.73 -9.68
C ASP A 193 40.20 5.05 -10.06
N TRP A 194 41.11 4.12 -9.78
CA TRP A 194 42.55 4.30 -9.98
C TRP A 194 42.97 4.31 -11.45
N GLU A 195 42.24 3.59 -12.29
CA GLU A 195 42.52 3.44 -13.71
C GLU A 195 42.01 4.66 -14.49
N GLY A 196 40.71 4.95 -14.38
CA GLY A 196 40.09 6.03 -15.12
C GLY A 196 40.39 7.40 -14.51
N LYS A 197 40.59 7.47 -13.19
CA LYS A 197 40.77 8.73 -12.43
C LYS A 197 39.68 9.78 -12.70
N ARG A 198 38.51 9.36 -13.20
CA ARG A 198 37.38 10.23 -13.60
C ARG A 198 36.52 10.61 -12.39
N THR A 199 37.12 11.17 -11.35
CA THR A 199 36.41 11.57 -10.12
C THR A 199 36.47 13.07 -9.88
N HIS A 200 35.36 13.63 -9.43
CA HIS A 200 35.32 14.94 -8.82
C HIS A 200 35.91 14.87 -7.42
N ARG A 201 36.31 16.02 -6.89
CA ARG A 201 36.86 16.16 -5.54
C ARG A 201 35.77 16.61 -4.59
N TYR A 202 35.72 16.01 -3.42
CA TYR A 202 34.82 16.40 -2.35
C TYR A 202 35.60 16.48 -1.04
N ASN A 203 35.51 17.61 -0.36
CA ASN A 203 36.03 17.79 0.98
C ASN A 203 34.87 18.13 1.93
N PRO A 204 34.43 17.21 2.79
CA PRO A 204 33.32 17.46 3.72
C PRO A 204 33.65 18.51 4.79
N LEU A 205 34.93 18.82 5.01
CA LEU A 205 35.36 19.82 5.99
C LEU A 205 35.25 21.25 5.45
N LEU A 206 35.26 21.44 4.13
CA LEU A 206 35.28 22.77 3.52
C LEU A 206 34.06 23.60 3.92
N ARG A 207 32.86 23.01 3.87
CA ARG A 207 31.60 23.68 4.27
C ARG A 207 31.58 24.09 5.76
N ILE A 208 32.38 23.39 6.59
CA ILE A 208 32.46 23.63 8.02
C ILE A 208 33.47 24.74 8.29
N PHE A 209 34.63 24.67 7.64
CA PHE A 209 35.65 25.72 7.68
C PHE A 209 35.08 27.10 7.30
N GLU A 210 34.19 27.16 6.31
CA GLU A 210 33.55 28.40 5.85
C GLU A 210 32.56 29.02 6.86
N GLN A 211 32.18 28.30 7.94
CA GLN A 211 31.33 28.85 8.98
C GLN A 211 32.07 29.92 9.80
N LYS A 212 31.36 31.01 10.13
CA LYS A 212 31.93 32.13 10.91
C LYS A 212 31.97 31.87 12.41
N ASP A 213 31.00 31.12 12.93
CA ASP A 213 30.86 30.85 14.36
C ASP A 213 31.64 29.59 14.76
N PRO A 214 32.66 29.71 15.65
CA PRO A 214 33.43 28.56 16.14
C PRO A 214 32.58 27.49 16.83
N ALA A 215 31.52 27.88 17.54
CA ALA A 215 30.64 26.92 18.20
C ALA A 215 29.89 26.06 17.17
N ARG A 216 29.47 26.69 16.07
CA ARG A 216 28.86 25.99 14.93
C ARG A 216 29.85 25.09 14.21
N GLN A 217 31.11 25.51 14.05
CA GLN A 217 32.17 24.65 13.50
C GLN A 217 32.37 23.39 14.35
N GLN A 218 32.44 23.53 15.67
CA GLN A 218 32.57 22.41 16.60
C GLN A 218 31.39 21.44 16.48
N MET A 219 30.15 21.96 16.50
CA MET A 219 28.94 21.15 16.37
C MET A 219 28.91 20.37 15.05
N GLU A 220 29.24 21.02 13.93
CA GLU A 220 29.25 20.40 12.60
C GLU A 220 30.37 19.36 12.44
N LEU A 221 31.55 19.60 13.03
CA LEU A 221 32.62 18.61 13.09
C LEU A 221 32.21 17.39 13.90
N GLN A 222 31.51 17.59 15.02
CA GLN A 222 31.01 16.51 15.85
C GLN A 222 29.98 15.68 15.10
N LEU A 223 29.01 16.33 14.43
CA LEU A 223 28.03 15.64 13.59
C LEU A 223 28.71 14.83 12.47
N LEU A 224 29.69 15.42 11.78
CA LEU A 224 30.45 14.74 10.75
C LEU A 224 31.20 13.52 11.30
N ALA A 225 31.84 13.66 12.46
CA ALA A 225 32.55 12.57 13.13
C ALA A 225 31.62 11.41 13.50
N THR A 226 30.44 11.71 14.05
CA THR A 226 29.43 10.68 14.39
C THR A 226 28.91 9.95 13.15
N LEU A 227 28.80 10.64 12.01
CA LEU A 227 28.39 10.00 10.75
C LEU A 227 29.48 9.08 10.17
N PHE A 228 30.76 9.42 10.35
CA PHE A 228 31.88 8.58 9.88
C PHE A 228 32.24 7.44 10.82
N LEU A 229 32.25 7.71 12.13
CA LEU A 229 32.67 6.79 13.17
C LEU A 229 31.44 6.04 13.70
N GLN A 230 31.02 5.02 12.96
CA GLN A 230 29.94 4.13 13.36
C GLN A 230 30.51 2.83 13.94
N SER A 231 29.83 2.25 14.93
CA SER A 231 30.15 0.91 15.43
C SER A 231 28.87 0.16 15.76
N ASP A 232 28.80 -1.09 15.31
CA ASP A 232 27.73 -2.03 15.63
C ASP A 232 27.95 -2.73 16.98
N ASN A 233 29.05 -2.44 17.69
CA ASN A 233 29.43 -3.12 18.92
C ASN A 233 29.42 -2.17 20.13
N ASP A 234 28.52 -2.45 21.08
CA ASP A 234 28.34 -1.68 22.31
C ASP A 234 29.62 -1.55 23.15
N ARG A 235 30.52 -2.56 23.11
CA ARG A 235 31.79 -2.52 23.86
C ARG A 235 32.76 -1.46 23.35
N VAL A 236 32.60 -1.01 22.10
CA VAL A 236 33.49 -0.03 21.45
C VAL A 236 32.93 1.40 21.55
N GLN A 237 31.69 1.58 22.02
CA GLN A 237 31.03 2.88 22.13
C GLN A 237 31.79 3.87 23.02
N GLY A 238 32.41 3.40 24.11
CA GLY A 238 33.26 4.25 24.96
C GLY A 238 34.49 4.80 24.25
N LEU A 239 35.11 4.00 23.38
CA LEU A 239 36.26 4.40 22.55
C LEU A 239 35.84 5.36 21.43
N LEU A 240 34.64 5.17 20.86
CA LEU A 240 34.09 6.04 19.83
C LEU A 240 33.92 7.47 20.31
N LYS A 241 33.45 7.66 21.55
CA LYS A 241 33.29 9.01 22.13
C LYS A 241 34.64 9.75 22.18
N GLY A 242 35.69 9.10 22.68
CA GLY A 242 37.04 9.68 22.70
C GLY A 242 37.59 9.96 21.31
N GLY A 243 37.30 9.07 20.33
CA GLY A 243 37.68 9.29 18.93
C GLY A 243 36.99 10.48 18.29
N ILE A 244 35.70 10.69 18.58
CA ILE A 244 34.94 11.85 18.12
C ILE A 244 35.52 13.13 18.72
N ASP A 245 35.78 13.17 20.03
CA ASP A 245 36.35 14.35 20.70
C ASP A 245 37.72 14.72 20.10
N LEU A 246 38.57 13.71 19.83
CA LEU A 246 39.87 13.92 19.19
C LEU A 246 39.72 14.44 17.75
N PHE A 247 38.79 13.89 16.97
CA PHE A 247 38.52 14.34 15.60
C PHE A 247 38.08 15.82 15.58
N VAL A 248 37.19 16.20 16.49
CA VAL A 248 36.70 17.58 16.63
C VAL A 248 37.84 18.53 17.01
N ALA A 249 38.64 18.18 18.02
CA ALA A 249 39.78 18.99 18.45
C ALA A 249 40.81 19.18 17.32
N ALA A 250 41.14 18.11 16.60
CA ALA A 250 42.06 18.16 15.46
C ALA A 250 41.50 18.99 14.30
N GLY A 251 40.19 18.87 14.00
CA GLY A 251 39.52 19.65 12.97
C GLY A 251 39.52 21.14 13.27
N LEU A 252 39.20 21.54 14.50
CA LEU A 252 39.26 22.94 14.94
C LEU A 252 40.68 23.51 14.85
N LEU A 253 41.68 22.72 15.26
CA LEU A 253 43.09 23.11 15.13
C LEU A 253 43.51 23.29 13.67
N ALA A 254 43.07 22.42 12.76
CA ALA A 254 43.34 22.54 11.33
C ALA A 254 42.72 23.83 10.76
N PHE A 255 41.48 24.14 11.14
CA PHE A 255 40.79 25.37 10.72
C PHE A 255 41.49 26.63 11.22
N GLN A 256 41.93 26.66 12.49
CA GLN A 256 42.73 27.77 13.02
C GLN A 256 44.03 27.98 12.24
N ARG A 257 44.66 26.89 11.79
CA ARG A 257 45.90 26.91 11.00
C ARG A 257 45.67 27.18 9.51
N LYS A 258 44.43 27.28 9.05
CA LYS A 258 44.05 27.37 7.62
C LYS A 258 44.68 26.27 6.76
N ARG A 259 44.74 25.05 7.30
CA ARG A 259 45.26 23.86 6.63
C ARG A 259 44.15 22.88 6.30
#